data_AF-M1IP15-F1
#
_entry.id   AF-M1IP15-F1
#
_cell.length_a   1.000
_cell.length_b   1.000
_cell.length_c   1.000
_cell.angle_alpha   90.00
_cell.angle_beta   90.00
_cell.angle_gamma   90.00
#
_symmetry.space_group_name_H-M   'P 1'
#
loop_
_entity.id
_entity.type
_entity.pdbx_description
1 polymer ?
#
loop_
_entity_poly.entity_id
_entity_poly.type
_entity_poly.pdbx_seq_one_letter_code
_entity_poly.pdbx_strand_id
1 'polypeptide(L)' 'MKVLINIELKEVDQNLKDILFGSILVEKVDERVVSINEKLGTITITSNSVSRGRAVINSYISWIYTILETLNKVKNA' A
#
# COMPACT_ATOMS: atom_id res chain seq x y z
N MET A 1 -21.80 5.81 -3.47
CA MET A 1 -20.74 6.71 -4.01
C MET A 1 -19.51 5.86 -4.25
N LYS A 2 -19.00 5.83 -5.48
CA LYS A 2 -17.78 5.08 -5.81
C LYS A 2 -16.56 5.92 -5.42
N VAL A 3 -15.64 5.34 -4.67
CA VAL A 3 -14.40 5.98 -4.23
C VAL A 3 -13.25 5.31 -4.97
N LEU A 4 -12.35 6.14 -5.50
CA LEU A 4 -11.09 5.75 -6.11
C LEU A 4 -9.98 6.44 -5.34
N ILE A 5 -9.05 5.65 -4.80
CA ILE A 5 -7.87 6.17 -4.09
C ILE A 5 -6.64 5.59 -4.76
N ASN A 6 -5.67 6.45 -5.06
CA ASN A 6 -4.36 6.04 -5.54
C ASN A 6 -3.33 6.45 -4.49
N ILE A 7 -2.54 5.49 -4.04
CA ILE A 7 -1.41 5.70 -3.15
C ILE A 7 -0.15 5.57 -4.00
N GLU A 8 0.69 6.60 -3.97
CA GLU A 8 1.96 6.68 -4.69
C GLU A 8 3.06 7.17 -3.73
N LEU A 9 4.23 6.54 -3.79
CA LEU A 9 5.40 6.99 -3.05
C LEU A 9 6.27 7.87 -3.95
N LYS A 10 6.28 9.17 -3.66
CA LYS A 10 7.12 10.16 -4.36
C LYS A 10 8.49 10.24 -3.71
N GLU A 11 9.51 10.48 -4.54
CA GLU A 11 10.88 10.78 -4.10
C GLU A 11 11.55 9.65 -3.29
N VAL A 12 11.14 8.40 -3.52
CA VAL A 12 11.74 7.21 -2.92
C VAL A 12 12.60 6.48 -3.95
N ASP A 13 13.77 5.98 -3.54
CA ASP A 13 14.65 5.21 -4.41
C ASP A 13 14.01 3.88 -4.85
N GLN A 14 14.47 3.34 -5.97
CA GLN A 14 13.85 2.16 -6.58
C GLN A 14 13.98 0.92 -5.69
N ASN A 15 15.09 0.74 -4.98
CA ASN A 15 15.29 -0.43 -4.12
C ASN A 15 14.27 -0.45 -2.97
N LEU A 16 14.05 0.70 -2.33
CA LEU A 16 13.02 0.82 -1.30
C LEU A 16 11.60 0.61 -1.86
N LYS A 17 11.31 1.08 -3.07
CA LYS A 17 10.03 0.78 -3.74
C LYS A 17 9.85 -0.72 -3.99
N ASP A 18 10.86 -1.39 -4.53
CA ASP A 18 10.82 -2.81 -4.84
C ASP A 18 10.57 -3.64 -3.57
N ILE A 19 11.27 -3.32 -2.48
CA ILE A 19 11.07 -3.95 -1.17
C ILE A 19 9.65 -3.70 -0.68
N LEU A 20 9.19 -2.44 -0.68
CA LEU A 20 7.92 -2.08 -0.08
C LEU A 20 6.73 -2.70 -0.84
N PHE A 21 6.67 -2.51 -2.15
CA PHE A 21 5.54 -3.02 -2.94
C PHE A 21 5.62 -4.53 -3.16
N GLY A 22 6.83 -5.12 -3.18
CA GLY A 22 7.00 -6.58 -3.22
C GLY A 22 6.67 -7.28 -1.89
N SER A 23 6.64 -6.55 -0.77
CA SER A 23 6.32 -7.11 0.55
C SER A 23 4.83 -7.07 0.90
N ILE A 24 4.04 -6.24 0.21
CA ILE A 24 2.60 -6.13 0.49
C ILE A 24 1.86 -7.18 -0.32
N LEU A 25 1.31 -8.18 0.37
CA LEU A 25 0.42 -9.17 -0.22
C LEU A 25 -1.03 -8.69 -0.12
N VAL A 26 -1.76 -8.71 -1.24
CA VAL A 26 -3.19 -8.39 -1.24
C VAL A 26 -3.95 -9.51 -0.52
N GLU A 27 -4.69 -9.15 0.53
CA GLU A 27 -5.53 -10.11 1.23
C GLU A 27 -6.71 -10.55 0.35
N LYS A 28 -7.15 -11.80 0.52
CA LYS A 28 -8.26 -12.39 -0.24
C LYS A 28 -9.55 -11.57 -0.17
N VAL A 29 -9.80 -10.90 0.95
CA VAL A 29 -10.98 -10.04 1.15
C VAL A 29 -10.93 -8.76 0.32
N ASP A 30 -9.73 -8.36 -0.10
CA ASP A 30 -9.44 -7.10 -0.79
C ASP A 30 -9.09 -7.28 -2.27
N GLU A 31 -8.91 -8.50 -2.77
CA GLU A 31 -8.59 -8.81 -4.19
C GLU A 31 -9.50 -8.12 -5.22
N ARG A 32 -10.77 -7.86 -4.87
CA ARG A 32 -11.74 -7.22 -5.77
C ARG A 32 -11.70 -5.70 -5.73
N VAL A 33 -10.98 -5.14 -4.78
CA VAL A 33 -11.01 -3.70 -4.48
C VAL A 33 -9.62 -3.08 -4.47
N VAL A 34 -8.55 -3.86 -4.37
CA VAL A 34 -7.16 -3.39 -4.37
C VAL A 34 -6.38 -3.97 -5.55
N SER A 35 -5.60 -3.11 -6.21
CA SER A 35 -4.62 -3.48 -7.21
C SER A 35 -3.28 -2.85 -6.84
N ILE A 36 -2.22 -3.65 -6.81
CA ILE A 36 -0.84 -3.17 -6.59
C ILE A 36 -0.09 -3.27 -7.90
N ASN A 37 0.57 -2.19 -8.31
CA ASN A 37 1.49 -2.19 -9.43
C ASN A 37 2.91 -1.96 -8.88
N GLU A 38 3.62 -3.05 -8.64
CA GLU A 38 4.98 -3.04 -8.09
C GLU A 38 5.95 -2.23 -8.96
N LYS A 39 5.85 -2.36 -10.29
CA LYS A 39 6.72 -1.65 -11.25
C LYS A 39 6.55 -0.13 -11.19
N LEU A 40 5.31 0.34 -11.01
CA LEU A 40 5.02 1.76 -10.91
C LEU A 40 5.11 2.28 -9.47
N GLY A 41 5.17 1.38 -8.48
CA GLY A 41 5.10 1.72 -7.07
C GLY A 41 3.78 2.40 -6.70
N THR A 42 2.66 1.82 -7.15
CA THR A 42 1.32 2.37 -6.92
C THR A 42 0.35 1.33 -6.36
N ILE A 43 -0.53 1.78 -5.46
CA ILE A 43 -1.67 0.98 -4.97
C ILE A 43 -2.94 1.73 -5.34
N THR A 44 -3.83 1.07 -6.07
CA THR A 44 -5.14 1.58 -6.44
C THR A 44 -6.22 0.85 -5.65
N ILE A 45 -7.07 1.62 -4.98
CA ILE A 45 -8.18 1.13 -4.15
C ILE A 45 -9.50 1.64 -4.74
N THR A 46 -10.42 0.73 -5.03
CA THR A 46 -11.76 1.02 -5.54
C THR A 46 -12.82 0.47 -4.60
N SER A 47 -13.77 1.32 -4.19
CA SER A 47 -14.82 0.91 -3.25
C SER A 47 -16.17 1.52 -3.60
N ASN A 48 -17.24 0.79 -3.32
CA ASN A 48 -18.63 1.25 -3.51
C ASN A 48 -19.16 2.08 -2.32
N SER A 49 -18.39 2.21 -1.25
CA SER A 49 -18.71 3.07 -0.10
C SER A 49 -17.47 3.74 0.48
N VAL A 50 -17.68 4.94 1.06
CA VAL A 50 -16.63 5.71 1.75
C VAL A 50 -16.08 4.93 2.95
N SER A 51 -16.96 4.36 3.77
CA SER A 51 -16.55 3.63 4.97
C SER A 51 -15.66 2.44 4.65
N ARG A 52 -15.99 1.67 3.58
CA ARG A 52 -15.15 0.56 3.13
C ARG A 52 -13.85 1.07 2.53
N GLY A 53 -13.88 2.12 1.71
CA GLY A 53 -12.66 2.72 1.17
C GLY A 53 -11.70 3.16 2.28
N ARG A 54 -12.22 3.82 3.32
CA ARG A 54 -11.45 4.22 4.51
C ARG A 54 -10.86 3.02 5.26
N ALA A 55 -11.63 1.95 5.44
CA ALA A 55 -11.14 0.75 6.12
C ALA A 55 -9.94 0.13 5.37
N VAL A 56 -10.07 -0.03 4.05
CA VAL A 56 -9.00 -0.58 3.20
C VAL A 56 -7.77 0.34 3.22
N ILE A 57 -7.94 1.66 3.02
CA ILE A 57 -6.82 2.61 3.10
C ILE A 57 -6.08 2.47 4.43
N ASN A 58 -6.81 2.43 5.54
CA ASN A 58 -6.20 2.38 6.87
C ASN A 58 -5.30 1.13 7.02
N SER A 59 -5.75 -0.03 6.55
CA SER A 59 -4.95 -1.26 6.57
C SER A 59 -3.67 -1.10 5.73
N TYR A 60 -3.78 -0.65 4.49
CA TYR A 60 -2.64 -0.54 3.59
C TYR A 60 -1.62 0.53 4.03
N ILE A 61 -2.09 1.68 4.51
CA ILE A 61 -1.22 2.71 5.08
C ILE A 61 -0.51 2.16 6.33
N SER A 62 -1.21 1.42 7.19
CA SER A 62 -0.58 0.79 8.36
C SER A 62 0.53 -0.17 7.96
N TRP A 63 0.31 -1.02 6.95
CA TRP A 63 1.36 -1.94 6.46
C TRP A 63 2.55 -1.22 5.87
N ILE A 64 2.32 -0.17 5.09
CA ILE A 64 3.39 0.70 4.56
C ILE A 64 4.26 1.24 5.70
N TYR A 65 3.63 1.81 6.74
CA TYR A 65 4.37 2.32 7.91
C TYR A 65 5.15 1.21 8.62
N THR A 66 4.53 0.05 8.84
CA THR A 66 5.20 -1.09 9.50
C THR A 66 6.44 -1.55 8.73
N ILE A 67 6.36 -1.64 7.40
CA ILE A 67 7.49 -2.03 6.55
C ILE A 67 8.60 -0.98 6.67
N LEU A 68 8.28 0.30 6.50
CA LEU A 68 9.26 1.39 6.59
C LEU A 68 9.94 1.46 7.97
N GLU A 69 9.16 1.33 9.05
CA GLU A 69 9.68 1.34 10.41
C GLU A 69 10.61 0.13 10.66
N THR A 70 10.22 -1.05 10.17
CA THR A 70 11.04 -2.27 10.28
C THR A 70 12.37 -2.12 9.56
N LEU A 71 12.35 -1.59 8.32
CA LEU A 71 13.57 -1.32 7.56
C LEU A 71 14.47 -0.31 8.27
N ASN A 72 13.89 0.73 8.85
CA ASN A 72 14.65 1.72 9.62
C ASN A 72 15.27 1.12 10.89
N LYS A 73 14.58 0.22 11.58
CA LYS A 73 15.11 -0.49 12.76
C LYS A 73 16.26 -1.41 12.39
N VAL A 74 16.14 -2.19 11.32
CA VAL A 74 17.21 -3.10 10.86
C VAL A 74 18.44 -2.34 10.36
N LYS A 75 18.25 -1.20 9.67
CA LYS A 75 19.36 -0.39 9.16
C LYS A 75 20.19 0.28 10.26
N ASN A 76 19.57 0.59 11.40
CA ASN A 76 20.20 1.30 12.52
C ASN A 76 20.50 0.39 13.73
N ALA A 77 20.36 -0.93 13.58
CA ALA A 77 20.76 -1.93 14.57
C ALA A 77 22.22 -2.35 14.35
#